data_AF-A0A259U028-F1
#
_entry.id   AF-A0A259U028-F1
#
_cell.length_a   1.000
_cell.length_b   1.000
_cell.length_c   1.000
_cell.angle_alpha   90.00
_cell.angle_beta   90.00
_cell.angle_gamma   90.00
#
_symmetry.space_group_name_H-M   'P 1'
#
loop_
_entity.id
_entity.type
_entity.pdbx_description
1 polymer ?
#
loop_
_entity_poly.entity_id
_entity_poly.type
_entity_poly.pdbx_seq_one_letter_code
_entity_poly.pdbx_strand_id
1 'polypeptide(L)'
;MTNSPDRSGPSASGETRTTRPPEADSRFTVPLRGVDVDAETRCAHWHSAVDIVALRCGCCDAFYPCASCHEATVGRAFTPWPLARADEPAVLCGACRTLLTPGAYLASGDACPSCGAAFNPGCRAHRGLYFEAPEASGDRAVAAPGS
;
A
#
# COMPACT_ATOMS: atom_id res chain seq x y z
N MET A 1 8.97 -11.70 51.67
CA MET A 1 7.73 -11.50 50.88
C MET A 1 8.16 -10.76 49.62
N THR A 2 8.34 -11.52 48.54
CA THR A 2 8.97 -11.08 47.29
C THR A 2 8.05 -10.15 46.51
N ASN A 3 8.60 -8.99 46.13
CA ASN A 3 8.01 -8.07 45.16
C ASN A 3 7.80 -8.78 43.82
N SER A 4 6.55 -8.84 43.36
CA SER A 4 6.23 -9.13 41.96
C SER A 4 6.45 -7.85 41.15
N PRO A 5 7.25 -7.84 40.07
CA PRO A 5 7.27 -6.72 39.17
C PRO A 5 5.98 -6.73 38.33
N ASP A 6 5.23 -5.65 38.47
CA ASP A 6 4.18 -5.23 37.54
C ASP A 6 4.78 -5.19 36.13
N ARG A 7 4.42 -6.16 35.28
CA ARG A 7 4.76 -6.18 33.86
C ARG A 7 3.64 -5.47 33.09
N SER A 8 3.46 -4.19 33.34
CA SER A 8 2.82 -3.30 32.38
C SER A 8 3.82 -2.98 31.26
N GLY A 9 3.91 -3.87 30.27
CA GLY A 9 4.56 -3.54 29.00
C GLY A 9 3.75 -2.47 28.26
N PRO A 10 4.38 -1.58 27.47
CA PRO A 10 3.63 -0.57 26.71
C PRO A 10 2.71 -1.27 25.72
N SER A 11 1.42 -0.90 25.69
CA SER A 11 0.49 -1.33 24.64
C SER A 11 1.06 -0.96 23.27
N ALA A 12 1.23 -1.96 22.40
CA ALA A 12 1.79 -1.87 21.05
C ALA A 12 0.99 -1.01 20.05
N SER A 13 0.07 -0.16 20.52
CA SER A 13 -0.87 0.63 19.72
C SER A 13 -0.34 2.02 19.33
N GLY A 14 0.93 2.34 19.63
CA GLY A 14 1.53 3.66 19.35
C GLY A 14 2.93 3.66 18.76
N GLU A 15 3.53 2.49 18.49
CA GLU A 15 4.88 2.44 17.91
C GLU A 15 4.84 2.60 16.39
N THR A 16 5.32 3.74 15.92
CA THR A 16 5.57 4.00 14.50
C THR A 16 7.03 3.69 14.14
N ARG A 17 7.30 3.32 12.88
CA ARG A 17 8.64 3.03 12.38
C ARG A 17 8.88 3.64 11.01
N THR A 18 9.99 4.33 10.84
CA THR A 18 10.50 4.73 9.53
C THR A 18 11.47 3.68 9.01
N THR A 19 11.24 3.14 7.82
CA THR A 19 12.09 2.13 7.18
C THR A 19 12.39 2.51 5.73
N ARG A 20 13.65 2.34 5.31
CA ARG A 20 14.17 2.71 3.99
C ARG A 20 14.93 1.52 3.38
N PRO A 21 15.09 1.43 2.05
CA PRO A 21 15.94 0.42 1.44
C PRO A 21 17.38 0.48 2.00
N PRO A 22 18.05 -0.67 2.19
CA PRO A 22 17.59 -2.02 1.85
C PRO A 22 16.61 -2.63 2.87
N GLU A 23 16.49 -2.03 4.05
CA GLU A 23 15.71 -2.54 5.17
C GLU A 23 14.19 -2.52 4.90
N ALA A 24 13.45 -3.31 5.66
CA ALA A 24 11.99 -3.34 5.67
C ALA A 24 11.50 -3.52 7.10
N ASP A 25 10.25 -3.15 7.35
CA ASP A 25 9.66 -3.31 8.68
C ASP A 25 9.34 -4.78 8.95
N SER A 26 10.08 -5.38 9.88
CA SER A 26 9.97 -6.79 10.26
C SER A 26 8.64 -7.18 10.92
N ARG A 27 7.77 -6.21 11.23
CA ARG A 27 6.38 -6.50 11.68
C ARG A 27 5.50 -7.07 10.57
N PHE A 28 5.91 -6.93 9.32
CA PHE A 28 5.16 -7.36 8.15
C PHE A 28 5.90 -8.49 7.44
N THR A 29 5.15 -9.45 6.88
CA THR A 29 5.70 -10.58 6.11
C THR A 29 6.08 -10.21 4.68
N VAL A 30 5.71 -9.00 4.25
CA VAL A 30 6.07 -8.39 2.97
C VAL A 30 7.11 -7.29 3.19
N PRO A 31 7.93 -6.94 2.19
CA PRO A 31 8.86 -5.82 2.29
C PRO A 31 8.10 -4.48 2.37
N LEU A 32 7.67 -4.10 3.58
CA LEU A 32 6.96 -2.85 3.83
C LEU A 32 7.92 -1.76 4.28
N ARG A 33 7.80 -0.58 3.65
CA ARG A 33 8.64 0.60 3.90
C ARG A 33 7.80 1.86 4.00
N GLY A 34 8.29 2.87 4.71
CA GLY A 34 7.61 4.16 4.82
C GLY A 34 8.15 5.04 5.93
N VAL A 35 7.43 6.14 6.19
CA VAL A 35 7.77 7.13 7.21
C VAL A 35 6.74 7.03 8.33
N ASP A 36 7.23 6.78 9.54
CA ASP A 36 6.47 6.59 10.78
C ASP A 36 5.24 5.71 10.58
N VAL A 37 5.48 4.51 10.04
CA VAL A 37 4.43 3.55 9.77
C VAL A 37 3.99 2.87 11.06
N ASP A 38 2.69 2.83 11.37
CA ASP A 38 2.15 2.12 12.52
C ASP A 38 1.92 0.63 12.23
N ALA A 39 1.36 -0.09 13.21
CA ALA A 39 1.06 -1.50 13.04
C ALA A 39 -0.01 -1.78 11.98
N GLU A 40 -0.87 -0.83 11.61
CA GLU A 40 -1.96 -1.00 10.63
C GLU A 40 -1.67 -0.26 9.32
N THR A 41 -0.39 -0.02 9.01
CA THR A 41 0.10 0.66 7.80
C THR A 41 -0.23 2.14 7.67
N ARG A 42 -0.77 2.80 8.70
CA ARG A 42 -0.90 4.26 8.70
C ARG A 42 0.49 4.89 8.73
N CYS A 43 0.68 6.04 8.12
CA CYS A 43 2.00 6.69 8.03
C CYS A 43 1.94 8.16 8.43
N ALA A 44 3.09 8.82 8.53
CA ALA A 44 3.18 10.25 8.83
C ALA A 44 2.35 11.15 7.88
N HIS A 45 2.10 10.71 6.64
CA HIS A 45 1.34 11.47 5.65
C HIS A 45 -0.17 11.25 5.76
N TRP A 46 -0.60 10.01 6.02
CA TRP A 46 -2.01 9.59 6.03
C TRP A 46 -2.22 8.60 7.17
N HIS A 47 -3.02 8.99 8.16
CA HIS A 47 -3.14 8.31 9.45
C HIS A 47 -4.54 8.39 10.07
N SER A 48 -5.57 8.59 9.25
CA SER A 48 -6.94 8.37 9.69
C SER A 48 -7.20 6.88 9.96
N ALA A 49 -8.30 6.57 10.63
CA ALA A 49 -8.67 5.20 10.96
C ALA A 49 -8.80 4.28 9.73
N VAL A 50 -9.03 4.85 8.54
CA VAL A 50 -9.24 4.12 7.27
C VAL A 50 -8.03 4.14 6.33
N ASP A 51 -6.93 4.79 6.71
CA ASP A 51 -5.66 4.79 5.97
C ASP A 51 -4.84 3.53 6.24
N ILE A 52 -5.48 2.37 6.15
CA ILE A 52 -4.97 1.08 6.58
C ILE A 52 -4.65 0.15 5.40
N VAL A 53 -4.16 0.72 4.30
CA VAL A 53 -3.69 -0.04 3.14
C VAL A 53 -2.25 0.29 2.83
N ALA A 54 -1.49 -0.70 2.35
CA ALA A 54 -0.19 -0.48 1.73
C ALA A 54 -0.19 -1.06 0.30
N LEU A 55 0.49 -0.37 -0.61
CA LEU A 55 0.44 -0.61 -2.06
C LEU A 55 1.82 -1.02 -2.56
N ARG A 56 1.86 -2.06 -3.39
CA ARG A 56 3.09 -2.59 -3.98
C ARG A 56 3.53 -1.72 -5.16
N CYS A 57 4.75 -1.23 -5.11
CA CYS A 57 5.33 -0.37 -6.14
C CYS A 57 5.92 -1.20 -7.29
N GLY A 58 5.62 -0.81 -8.54
CA GLY A 58 6.08 -1.52 -9.74
C GLY A 58 7.60 -1.48 -9.98
N CYS A 59 8.33 -0.52 -9.42
CA CYS A 59 9.79 -0.40 -9.64
C CYS A 59 10.66 -1.19 -8.67
N CYS A 60 10.11 -1.67 -7.54
CA CYS A 60 10.91 -2.34 -6.51
C CYS A 60 10.19 -3.45 -5.74
N ASP A 61 8.95 -3.77 -6.12
CA ASP A 61 8.11 -4.81 -5.52
C ASP A 61 7.87 -4.69 -4.00
N ALA A 62 8.25 -3.56 -3.39
CA ALA A 62 8.02 -3.24 -1.98
C ALA A 62 6.67 -2.54 -1.77
N PHE A 63 6.12 -2.71 -0.57
CA PHE A 63 4.85 -2.13 -0.15
C PHE A 63 5.06 -0.81 0.58
N TYR A 64 4.23 0.18 0.28
CA TYR A 64 4.26 1.50 0.91
C TYR A 64 2.84 1.93 1.28
N PRO A 65 2.62 2.54 2.45
CA PRO A 65 1.32 3.12 2.82
C PRO A 65 0.76 4.12 1.81
N CYS A 66 1.64 4.87 1.15
CA CYS A 66 1.27 5.86 0.14
C CYS A 66 2.43 6.17 -0.81
N ALA A 67 2.13 6.86 -1.93
CA ALA A 67 3.14 7.29 -2.89
C ALA A 67 4.21 8.22 -2.29
N SER A 68 3.83 9.12 -1.37
CA SER A 68 4.77 10.03 -0.69
C SER A 68 5.75 9.28 0.21
N CYS A 69 5.35 8.16 0.82
CA CYS A 69 6.28 7.31 1.57
C CYS A 69 7.35 6.70 0.66
N HIS A 70 6.98 6.26 -0.56
CA HIS A 70 7.97 5.78 -1.53
C HIS A 70 8.94 6.89 -1.93
N GLU A 71 8.43 8.07 -2.30
CA GLU A 71 9.28 9.19 -2.68
C GLU A 71 10.24 9.60 -1.56
N ALA A 72 9.75 9.70 -0.31
CA ALA A 72 10.57 10.07 0.84
C ALA A 72 11.65 9.03 1.21
N THR A 73 11.43 7.75 0.92
CA THR A 73 12.34 6.66 1.31
C THR A 73 13.23 6.16 0.17
N VAL A 74 12.85 6.43 -1.08
CA VAL A 74 13.52 5.94 -2.28
C VAL A 74 14.06 7.08 -3.16
N GLY A 75 13.54 8.31 -3.01
CA GLY A 75 13.98 9.49 -3.77
C GLY A 75 13.45 9.57 -5.20
N ARG A 76 12.39 8.82 -5.54
CA ARG A 76 11.73 8.86 -6.85
C ARG A 76 10.22 8.62 -6.73
N ALA A 77 9.47 9.05 -7.73
CA ALA A 77 8.02 8.88 -7.76
C ALA A 77 7.61 7.39 -7.70
N PHE A 78 6.45 7.14 -7.09
CA PHE A 78 5.85 5.81 -7.06
C PHE A 78 5.53 5.33 -8.48
N THR A 79 5.88 4.09 -8.80
CA THR A 79 5.56 3.47 -10.09
C THR A 79 4.30 2.63 -9.92
N PRO A 80 3.22 2.89 -10.70
CA PRO A 80 2.02 2.08 -10.66
C PRO A 80 2.31 0.59 -10.85
N TRP A 81 1.48 -0.25 -10.23
CA TRP A 81 1.55 -1.69 -10.43
C TRP A 81 1.16 -2.04 -11.87
N PRO A 82 1.96 -2.83 -12.59
CA PRO A 82 1.77 -3.02 -14.02
C PRO A 82 0.57 -3.91 -14.34
N LEU A 83 -0.15 -3.58 -15.40
CA LEU A 83 -1.34 -4.32 -15.83
C LEU A 83 -1.02 -5.78 -16.16
N ALA A 84 0.17 -6.04 -16.72
CA ALA A 84 0.66 -7.38 -17.02
C ALA A 84 0.78 -8.29 -15.78
N ARG A 85 0.75 -7.72 -14.57
CA ARG A 85 0.81 -8.43 -13.29
C ARG A 85 -0.43 -8.16 -12.44
N ALA A 86 -1.56 -7.79 -13.05
CA ALA A 86 -2.78 -7.41 -12.34
C ALA A 86 -3.41 -8.53 -11.49
N ASP A 87 -3.08 -9.79 -11.76
CA ASP A 87 -3.53 -10.96 -10.98
C ASP A 87 -2.61 -11.28 -9.79
N GLU A 88 -1.47 -10.58 -9.67
CA GLU A 88 -0.60 -10.71 -8.50
C GLU A 88 -1.07 -9.83 -7.34
N PRO A 89 -0.79 -10.21 -6.07
CA PRO A 89 -1.09 -9.36 -4.95
C PRO A 89 -0.28 -8.06 -4.97
N ALA A 90 -0.99 -6.94 -4.83
CA ALA A 90 -0.42 -5.60 -4.87
C ALA A 90 -0.99 -4.66 -3.78
N VAL A 91 -1.93 -5.12 -2.97
CA VAL A 91 -2.51 -4.36 -1.86
C VAL A 91 -2.44 -5.19 -0.59
N LEU A 92 -1.96 -4.61 0.50
CA LEU A 92 -1.97 -5.21 1.82
C LEU A 92 -3.02 -4.51 2.68
N CYS A 93 -3.91 -5.28 3.32
CA CYS A 93 -4.75 -4.77 4.39
C CYS A 93 -3.95 -4.66 5.68
N GLY A 94 -3.83 -3.45 6.23
CA GLY A 94 -3.15 -3.18 7.49
C GLY A 94 -3.80 -3.88 8.69
N ALA A 95 -5.14 -3.97 8.73
CA ALA A 95 -5.87 -4.56 9.85
C ALA A 95 -5.70 -6.08 9.96
N CYS A 96 -5.86 -6.83 8.86
CA CYS A 96 -5.85 -8.30 8.88
C CYS A 96 -4.68 -8.94 8.13
N ARG A 97 -3.79 -8.16 7.53
CA ARG A 97 -2.63 -8.60 6.73
C ARG A 97 -2.97 -9.34 5.44
N THR A 98 -4.24 -9.44 5.07
CA THR A 98 -4.62 -10.08 3.80
C THR A 98 -4.05 -9.30 2.63
N LEU A 99 -3.38 -10.03 1.73
CA LEU A 99 -2.93 -9.52 0.45
C LEU A 99 -4.05 -9.67 -0.58
N LEU A 100 -4.31 -8.59 -1.32
CA LEU A 100 -5.34 -8.50 -2.34
C LEU A 100 -4.69 -8.20 -3.68
N THR A 101 -5.27 -8.76 -4.75
CA THR A 101 -4.98 -8.30 -6.11
C THR A 101 -5.57 -6.90 -6.32
N PRO A 102 -5.04 -6.12 -7.26
CA PRO A 102 -5.68 -4.88 -7.73
C PRO A 102 -7.18 -5.05 -7.99
N GLY A 103 -7.59 -6.10 -8.70
CA GLY A 103 -8.99 -6.37 -9.01
C GLY A 103 -9.85 -6.57 -7.76
N ALA A 104 -9.39 -7.38 -6.81
CA ALA A 104 -10.11 -7.61 -5.56
C ALA A 104 -10.25 -6.34 -4.72
N TYR A 105 -9.20 -5.51 -4.65
CA TYR A 105 -9.24 -4.23 -3.96
C TYR A 105 -10.21 -3.24 -4.64
N LEU A 106 -10.17 -3.12 -5.97
CA LEU A 106 -11.02 -2.19 -6.72
C LEU A 106 -12.51 -2.55 -6.66
N ALA A 107 -12.83 -3.84 -6.57
CA ALA A 107 -14.19 -4.36 -6.44
C ALA A 107 -14.72 -4.36 -4.99
N SER A 108 -13.89 -4.01 -4.01
CA SER A 108 -14.17 -4.24 -2.59
C SER A 108 -15.19 -3.29 -1.94
N GLY A 109 -15.57 -2.20 -2.62
CA GLY A 109 -16.49 -1.21 -2.06
C GLY A 109 -15.91 -0.41 -0.88
N ASP A 110 -14.58 -0.20 -0.87
CA ASP A 110 -13.82 0.46 0.21
C ASP A 110 -13.86 -0.29 1.56
N ALA A 111 -13.95 -1.61 1.54
CA ALA A 111 -13.80 -2.42 2.73
C ALA A 111 -12.98 -3.66 2.42
N CYS A 112 -12.17 -4.13 3.36
CA CYS A 112 -11.44 -5.37 3.17
C CYS A 112 -12.42 -6.54 2.96
N PRO A 113 -12.36 -7.30 1.85
CA PRO A 113 -13.25 -8.44 1.63
C PRO A 113 -12.98 -9.60 2.60
N SER A 114 -11.84 -9.57 3.32
CA SER A 114 -11.46 -10.61 4.27
C SER A 114 -11.89 -10.32 5.71
N CYS A 115 -11.88 -9.06 6.15
CA CYS A 115 -12.15 -8.70 7.55
C CYS A 115 -13.19 -7.61 7.74
N GLY A 116 -13.67 -6.98 6.66
CA GLY A 116 -14.66 -5.90 6.70
C GLY A 116 -14.13 -4.54 7.16
N ALA A 117 -12.84 -4.40 7.47
CA ALA A 117 -12.26 -3.12 7.87
C ALA A 117 -12.38 -2.09 6.73
N ALA A 118 -12.80 -0.87 7.08
CA ALA A 118 -12.99 0.20 6.10
C ALA A 118 -11.65 0.72 5.55
N PHE A 119 -11.60 0.91 4.24
CA PHE A 119 -10.51 1.56 3.52
C PHE A 119 -10.90 2.99 3.18
N ASN A 120 -9.90 3.84 2.96
CA ASN A 120 -10.14 5.23 2.63
C ASN A 120 -10.79 5.37 1.24
N PRO A 121 -12.04 5.85 1.12
CA PRO A 121 -12.71 6.04 -0.17
C PRO A 121 -12.02 7.10 -1.04
N GLY A 122 -11.27 8.03 -0.43
CA GLY A 122 -10.46 9.03 -1.13
C GLY A 122 -9.38 8.40 -2.02
N CYS A 123 -8.93 7.17 -1.73
CA CYS A 123 -8.00 6.45 -2.59
C CYS A 123 -8.56 6.17 -3.99
N ARG A 124 -9.89 6.22 -4.20
CA ARG A 124 -10.51 6.06 -5.52
C ARG A 124 -10.05 7.12 -6.52
N ALA A 125 -9.86 8.36 -6.07
CA ALA A 125 -9.39 9.46 -6.92
C ALA A 125 -7.94 9.26 -7.39
N HIS A 126 -7.18 8.41 -6.70
CA HIS A 126 -5.75 8.20 -6.92
C HIS A 126 -5.42 6.84 -7.55
N ARG A 127 -6.41 6.10 -8.06
CA ARG A 127 -6.19 4.74 -8.61
C ARG A 127 -5.10 4.71 -9.69
N GLY A 128 -5.05 5.71 -10.57
CA GLY A 128 -4.03 5.81 -11.62
C GLY A 128 -2.60 6.06 -11.12
N LEU A 129 -2.42 6.48 -9.86
CA LEU A 129 -1.09 6.56 -9.24
C LEU A 129 -0.60 5.18 -8.78
N TYR A 130 -1.51 4.22 -8.60
CA TYR A 130 -1.22 2.95 -7.94
C TYR A 130 -1.33 1.74 -8.87
N PHE A 131 -2.18 1.80 -9.88
CA PHE A 131 -2.39 0.71 -10.84
C PHE A 131 -2.40 1.29 -12.25
N GLU A 132 -1.74 0.61 -13.18
CA GLU A 132 -1.98 0.82 -14.59
C GLU A 132 -3.43 0.43 -14.94
N ALA A 133 -4.08 1.23 -15.75
CA ALA A 133 -5.36 0.88 -16.34
C ALA A 133 -5.12 0.19 -17.69
N PRO A 134 -6.00 -0.73 -18.12
CA PRO A 134 -6.08 -1.07 -19.54
C PRO A 134 -6.27 0.24 -20.31
N GLU A 135 -5.35 0.54 -21.22
CA GLU A 135 -5.57 1.60 -22.21
C GLU A 135 -6.95 1.33 -22.81
N ALA A 136 -7.91 2.24 -22.61
CA ALA A 136 -9.13 2.19 -23.39
C ALA A 136 -8.66 2.29 -24.84
N SER A 137 -8.87 1.26 -25.66
CA SER A 137 -8.38 1.20 -27.04
C SER A 137 -8.78 2.47 -27.78
N GLY A 138 -7.86 3.44 -27.79
CA GLY A 138 -7.91 4.63 -28.59
C GLY A 138 -7.43 4.23 -29.95
N ASP A 139 -8.38 4.09 -30.87
CA ASP A 139 -8.18 4.15 -32.30
C ASP A 139 -7.08 5.17 -32.64
N ARG A 140 -5.91 4.68 -33.05
CA ARG A 140 -4.99 5.42 -33.90
C ARG A 140 -4.97 4.71 -35.25
N ALA A 141 -5.91 5.12 -36.09
CA ALA A 141 -5.86 5.08 -37.53
C ALA A 141 -4.42 4.98 -38.06
N VAL A 142 -4.19 3.93 -38.83
CA VAL A 142 -3.07 3.80 -39.75
C VAL A 142 -3.17 4.92 -40.78
N ALA A 143 -2.46 6.02 -40.57
CA ALA A 143 -2.21 6.99 -41.62
C ALA A 143 -1.11 6.42 -42.52
N ALA A 144 -1.50 5.81 -43.64
CA ALA A 144 -0.62 5.56 -44.77
C ALA A 144 -0.30 6.90 -45.46
N PRO A 145 0.96 7.23 -45.77
CA PRO A 145 1.25 8.15 -46.85
C PRO A 145 1.34 7.35 -48.15
N GLY A 146 0.34 7.51 -49.01
CA GLY A 146 0.48 7.27 -50.43
C GLY A 146 1.09 8.49 -51.10
N SER A 147 2.16 8.27 -51.87
CA SER A 147 2.46 8.84 -53.20
C SER A 147 3.85 8.37 -53.61
#